data_AF-A0A3B9AII7-F1
#
_entry.id   AF-A0A3B9AII7-F1
#
_cell.length_a   1.000
_cell.length_b   1.000
_cell.length_c   1.000
_cell.angle_alpha   90.00
_cell.angle_beta   90.00
_cell.angle_gamma   90.00
#
_symmetry.space_group_name_H-M   'P 1'
#
loop_
_entity.id
_entity.type
_entity.pdbx_description
1 polymer ?
#
loop_
_entity_poly.entity_id
_entity_poly.type
_entity_poly.pdbx_seq_one_letter_code
_entity_poly.pdbx_strand_id
1 'polypeptide(L)'
;MIFGLPFTTVLLVICWQLLIRMFPFDKGVEAGAQSHIQIKNELERLGPISPPERRVMWIFGIVILAWVSGSLICYKPFNIWVHTHLAGLPLPENMDKVPGYCSDTVVALIGALLFFTMPSGSKLEKTTLLDWPTAVKIPWGVLILFGGGLALAKGFDLSGLALWFGEVLKALGNLPHVLILFVVLIVVVVLSEVASNIATASMMMPVLAALAGSLGAHPFGLLMSATLAASFGFGLPIATAPNSIVYATGHMSTRDMARAGFLLDILAILLLLVFVYGLLPIVWGIKV
;
A
#
# COMPACT_ATOMS: atom_id res chain seq x y z
N MET A 1 6.69 0.34 8.99
CA MET A 1 5.57 0.44 9.98
C MET A 1 5.53 1.78 10.72
N ILE A 2 6.69 2.37 11.07
CA ILE A 2 6.77 3.56 11.94
C ILE A 2 6.01 4.79 11.43
N PHE A 3 5.90 4.99 10.11
CA PHE A 3 5.12 6.10 9.53
C PHE A 3 3.68 5.69 9.16
N GLY A 4 3.55 4.61 8.38
CA GLY A 4 2.27 4.20 7.82
C GLY A 4 1.23 3.80 8.88
N LEU A 5 1.62 3.05 9.92
CA LEU A 5 0.67 2.57 10.94
C LEU A 5 0.09 3.72 11.78
N PRO A 6 0.88 4.66 12.30
CA PRO A 6 0.32 5.84 12.98
C PRO A 6 -0.57 6.68 12.06
N PHE A 7 -0.14 6.90 10.81
CA PHE A 7 -0.92 7.66 9.83
C PHE A 7 -2.29 7.03 9.56
N THR A 8 -2.32 5.73 9.22
CA THR A 8 -3.57 5.03 8.92
C THR A 8 -4.48 4.90 10.13
N THR A 9 -3.92 4.75 11.34
CA THR A 9 -4.71 4.71 12.58
C THR A 9 -5.43 6.03 12.81
N VAL A 10 -4.73 7.15 12.68
CA VAL A 10 -5.34 8.49 12.83
C VAL A 10 -6.36 8.74 11.72
N LEU A 11 -6.04 8.40 10.47
CA LEU A 11 -6.96 8.53 9.34
C LEU A 11 -8.23 7.70 9.56
N LEU A 12 -8.10 6.45 10.03
CA LEU A 12 -9.24 5.58 10.32
C LEU A 12 -10.17 6.18 11.37
N VAL A 13 -9.61 6.76 12.44
CA VAL A 13 -10.39 7.46 13.47
C VAL A 13 -11.11 8.67 12.88
N ILE A 14 -10.45 9.46 12.03
CA ILE A 14 -11.07 10.60 11.34
C ILE A 14 -12.20 10.13 10.43
N CYS A 15 -11.97 9.09 9.61
CA CYS A 15 -12.97 8.50 8.74
C CYS A 15 -14.20 8.06 9.52
N TRP A 16 -14.01 7.28 10.59
CA TRP A 16 -15.08 6.81 11.45
C TRP A 16 -15.90 7.95 12.06
N GLN A 17 -15.21 8.95 12.63
CA GLN A 17 -15.85 10.08 13.27
C GLN A 17 -16.60 10.99 12.28
N LEU A 18 -16.07 11.17 11.07
CA LEU A 18 -16.74 11.93 10.02
C LEU A 18 -18.01 11.21 9.57
N LEU A 19 -17.92 9.92 9.26
CA LEU A 19 -19.04 9.14 8.74
C LEU A 19 -20.18 9.05 9.77
N ILE A 20 -19.90 8.83 11.05
CA ILE A 20 -20.94 8.82 12.09
C ILE A 20 -21.65 10.17 12.23
N ARG A 21 -20.92 11.28 12.08
CA ARG A 21 -21.52 12.62 12.17
C ARG A 21 -22.34 12.96 10.93
N MET A 22 -21.93 12.52 9.75
CA MET A 22 -22.64 12.76 8.50
C MET A 22 -23.86 11.83 8.31
N PHE A 23 -23.74 10.58 8.76
CA PHE A 23 -24.75 9.54 8.61
C PHE A 23 -24.97 8.85 9.97
N PRO A 24 -25.68 9.50 10.90
CA PRO A 24 -25.91 8.95 12.23
C PRO A 24 -26.78 7.69 12.16
N PHE A 25 -26.41 6.67 12.93
CA PHE A 25 -27.19 5.44 13.06
C PHE A 25 -28.49 5.68 13.82
N ASP A 26 -29.58 5.06 13.36
CA ASP A 26 -30.78 4.91 14.17
C ASP A 26 -30.47 3.94 15.33
N LYS A 27 -30.54 4.44 16.56
CA LYS A 27 -30.14 3.72 17.79
C LYS A 27 -31.20 2.72 18.24
N GLY A 28 -31.65 1.83 17.36
CA GLY A 28 -32.51 0.72 17.73
C GLY A 28 -31.75 -0.33 18.54
N VAL A 29 -32.02 -0.44 19.84
CA VAL A 29 -31.41 -1.43 20.75
C VAL A 29 -31.61 -2.88 20.27
N GLU A 30 -32.69 -3.13 19.51
CA GLU A 30 -33.01 -4.44 18.92
C GLU A 30 -32.05 -4.90 17.82
N ALA A 31 -31.40 -3.96 17.10
CA ALA A 31 -30.48 -4.28 16.01
C ALA A 31 -29.14 -4.90 16.50
N GLY A 32 -28.70 -4.53 17.71
CA GLY A 32 -27.45 -5.03 18.31
C GLY A 32 -27.58 -6.48 18.80
N ALA A 33 -28.72 -6.85 19.38
CA ALA A 33 -28.95 -8.21 19.87
C ALA A 33 -29.08 -9.23 18.73
N GLN A 34 -29.76 -8.85 17.64
CA GLN A 34 -29.93 -9.71 16.46
C GLN A 34 -28.61 -9.93 15.70
N SER A 35 -27.73 -8.93 15.65
CA SER A 35 -26.44 -9.04 14.95
C SER A 35 -25.47 -10.01 15.64
N HIS A 36 -25.45 -10.07 16.98
CA HIS A 36 -24.67 -11.10 17.70
C HIS A 36 -25.14 -12.53 17.39
N ILE A 37 -26.45 -12.73 17.30
CA ILE A 37 -27.03 -14.04 16.96
C ILE A 37 -26.69 -14.40 15.50
N GLN A 38 -26.79 -13.46 14.56
CA GLN A 38 -26.40 -13.69 13.16
C GLN A 38 -24.92 -14.03 13.01
N ILE A 39 -24.02 -13.27 13.67
CA ILE A 39 -22.57 -13.55 13.64
C ILE A 39 -22.28 -14.95 14.19
N LYS A 40 -22.93 -15.32 15.31
CA LYS A 40 -22.78 -16.64 15.90
C LYS A 40 -23.26 -17.74 14.94
N ASN A 41 -24.41 -17.54 14.30
CA ASN A 41 -24.94 -18.50 13.33
C ASN A 41 -24.02 -18.66 12.12
N GLU A 42 -23.44 -17.58 11.59
CA GLU A 42 -22.46 -17.67 10.50
C GLU A 42 -21.15 -18.33 10.95
N LEU A 43 -20.68 -18.07 12.17
CA LEU A 43 -19.51 -18.75 12.74
C LEU A 43 -19.77 -20.27 12.89
N GLU A 44 -20.97 -20.64 13.34
CA GLU A 44 -21.40 -22.04 13.45
C GLU A 44 -21.52 -22.71 12.07
N ARG A 45 -21.97 -21.97 11.05
CA ARG A 45 -22.04 -22.45 9.65
C ARG A 45 -20.67 -22.73 9.04
N LEU A 46 -19.66 -21.93 9.36
CA LEU A 46 -18.28 -22.15 8.89
C LEU A 46 -17.69 -23.46 9.46
N GLY A 47 -18.12 -23.86 10.65
CA GLY A 47 -17.62 -25.07 11.32
C GLY A 47 -16.21 -24.90 11.88
N PRO A 48 -15.59 -26.00 12.35
CA PRO A 48 -14.24 -25.97 12.91
C PRO A 48 -13.18 -25.69 11.84
N ILE A 49 -12.12 -24.95 12.22
CA ILE A 49 -11.00 -24.62 11.34
C ILE A 49 -10.44 -25.87 10.68
N SER A 50 -10.44 -25.88 9.34
CA SER A 50 -9.99 -27.02 8.57
C SER A 50 -8.46 -27.18 8.63
N PRO A 51 -7.92 -28.40 8.42
CA PRO A 51 -6.46 -28.59 8.39
C PRO A 51 -5.73 -27.69 7.37
N PRO A 52 -6.28 -27.45 6.15
CA PRO A 52 -5.71 -26.47 5.22
C PRO A 52 -5.69 -25.05 5.80
N GLU A 53 -6.82 -24.54 6.32
CA GLU A 53 -6.91 -23.19 6.91
C GLU A 53 -5.89 -22.99 8.03
N ARG A 54 -5.74 -23.99 8.91
CA ARG A 54 -4.75 -23.95 9.99
C ARG A 54 -3.34 -23.83 9.44
N ARG A 55 -2.99 -24.58 8.39
CA ARG A 55 -1.66 -24.50 7.75
C ARG A 55 -1.41 -23.16 7.09
N VAL A 56 -2.41 -22.61 6.38
CA VAL A 56 -2.36 -21.25 5.81
C VAL A 56 -2.08 -20.24 6.90
N MET A 57 -2.79 -20.32 8.03
CA MET A 57 -2.64 -19.42 9.17
C MET A 57 -1.22 -19.47 9.75
N TRP A 58 -0.63 -20.66 9.89
CA TRP A 58 0.76 -20.81 10.35
C TRP A 58 1.77 -20.19 9.39
N ILE A 59 1.69 -20.49 8.10
CA ILE A 59 2.61 -19.92 7.09
C ILE A 59 2.50 -18.40 7.08
N PHE A 60 1.27 -17.89 7.02
CA PHE A 60 0.99 -16.46 7.00
C PHE A 60 1.53 -15.76 8.27
N GLY A 61 1.30 -16.35 9.43
CA GLY A 61 1.85 -15.86 10.70
C GLY A 61 3.37 -15.83 10.72
N ILE A 62 4.03 -16.89 10.24
CA ILE A 62 5.50 -16.95 10.15
C ILE A 62 6.04 -15.86 9.20
N VAL A 63 5.41 -15.66 8.04
CA VAL A 63 5.81 -14.62 7.07
C VAL A 63 5.68 -13.23 7.67
N ILE A 64 4.57 -12.92 8.35
CA ILE A 64 4.38 -11.63 9.04
C ILE A 64 5.43 -11.45 10.12
N LEU A 65 5.65 -12.48 10.95
CA LEU A 65 6.64 -12.42 12.02
C LEU A 65 8.02 -12.19 11.44
N ALA A 66 8.38 -12.84 10.32
CA ALA A 66 9.66 -12.65 9.64
C ALA A 66 9.83 -11.23 9.05
N TRP A 67 8.79 -10.62 8.50
CA TRP A 67 8.86 -9.21 8.03
C TRP A 67 9.00 -8.23 9.19
N VAL A 68 8.20 -8.40 10.25
CA VAL A 68 8.25 -7.52 11.43
C VAL A 68 9.57 -7.71 12.19
N SER A 69 9.98 -8.95 12.42
CA SER A 69 11.24 -9.28 13.09
C SER A 69 12.45 -8.98 12.24
N GLY A 70 12.37 -9.04 10.91
CA GLY A 70 13.45 -8.64 10.00
C GLY A 70 13.89 -7.19 10.19
N SER A 71 12.95 -6.33 10.59
CA SER A 71 13.26 -4.93 10.96
C SER A 71 13.85 -4.76 12.37
N LEU A 72 13.68 -5.75 13.26
CA LEU A 72 14.06 -5.71 14.68
C LEU A 72 15.31 -6.55 15.01
N ILE A 73 15.54 -7.63 14.27
CA ILE A 73 16.61 -8.60 14.43
C ILE A 73 17.45 -8.52 13.18
N CYS A 74 18.67 -8.00 13.32
CA CYS A 74 19.59 -7.85 12.20
C CYS A 74 20.08 -9.25 11.75
N TYR A 75 19.37 -9.92 10.84
CA TYR A 75 19.75 -11.23 10.28
C TYR A 75 20.94 -11.16 9.31
N LYS A 76 21.85 -10.19 9.49
CA LYS A 76 23.06 -9.98 8.66
C LYS A 76 23.82 -11.28 8.34
N PRO A 77 24.15 -12.17 9.31
CA PRO A 77 24.93 -13.36 9.00
C PRO A 77 24.19 -14.37 8.11
N PHE A 78 22.89 -14.57 8.31
CA PHE A 78 22.08 -15.49 7.49
C PHE A 78 21.88 -14.95 6.06
N ASN A 79 21.67 -13.63 5.92
CA ASN A 79 21.49 -13.01 4.61
C ASN A 79 22.77 -13.01 3.76
N ILE A 80 23.92 -12.77 4.37
CA ILE A 80 25.22 -12.89 3.68
C ILE A 80 25.39 -14.32 3.18
N TRP A 81 25.06 -15.31 4.00
CA TRP A 81 25.14 -16.73 3.62
C TRP A 81 24.22 -17.08 2.44
N VAL A 82 22.94 -16.67 2.45
CA VAL A 82 22.01 -16.93 1.35
C VAL A 82 22.43 -16.24 0.05
N HIS A 83 22.85 -14.97 0.11
CA HIS A 83 23.30 -14.23 -1.08
C HIS A 83 24.53 -14.86 -1.74
N THR A 84 25.48 -15.31 -0.92
CA THR A 84 26.75 -15.88 -1.40
C THR A 84 26.62 -17.34 -1.83
N HIS A 85 25.88 -18.16 -1.10
CA HIS A 85 25.86 -19.61 -1.31
C HIS A 85 24.62 -20.10 -2.08
N LEU A 86 23.47 -19.45 -1.92
CA LEU A 86 22.20 -19.89 -2.53
C LEU A 86 21.89 -19.15 -3.83
N ALA A 87 22.09 -17.83 -3.85
CA ALA A 87 21.82 -17.01 -5.04
C ALA A 87 23.00 -16.95 -6.02
N GLY A 88 24.21 -17.31 -5.59
CA GLY A 88 25.41 -17.32 -6.44
C GLY A 88 25.80 -15.94 -7.00
N LEU A 89 25.32 -14.86 -6.39
CA LEU A 89 25.58 -13.50 -6.84
C LEU A 89 26.80 -12.93 -6.11
N PRO A 90 27.77 -12.31 -6.82
CA PRO A 90 28.88 -11.62 -6.17
C PRO A 90 28.34 -10.53 -5.25
N LEU A 91 28.93 -10.42 -4.06
CA LEU A 91 28.55 -9.39 -3.09
C LEU A 91 28.80 -8.00 -3.71
N PRO A 92 27.80 -7.09 -3.74
CA PRO A 92 28.02 -5.74 -4.24
C PRO A 92 29.09 -5.02 -3.41
N GLU A 93 29.99 -4.27 -4.06
CA GLU A 93 31.14 -3.58 -3.45
C GLU A 93 30.78 -2.57 -2.33
N ASN A 94 29.49 -2.31 -2.08
CA ASN A 94 29.00 -1.35 -1.09
C ASN A 94 28.20 -1.99 0.07
N MET A 95 28.47 -3.25 0.41
CA MET A 95 27.70 -3.99 1.43
C MET A 95 27.69 -3.34 2.83
N ASP A 96 28.71 -2.53 3.17
CA ASP A 96 28.75 -1.77 4.43
C ASP A 96 27.77 -0.58 4.47
N LYS A 97 27.31 -0.12 3.31
CA LYS A 97 26.33 0.99 3.16
C LYS A 97 24.93 0.50 2.81
N VAL A 98 24.75 -0.80 2.57
CA VAL A 98 23.45 -1.42 2.30
C VAL A 98 22.85 -1.86 3.65
N PRO A 99 21.72 -1.30 4.09
CA PRO A 99 21.09 -1.73 5.34
C PRO A 99 20.85 -3.25 5.31
N GLY A 100 21.10 -3.93 6.43
CA GLY A 100 20.98 -5.38 6.53
C GLY A 100 19.54 -5.84 6.30
N TYR A 101 19.17 -6.14 5.06
CA TYR A 101 17.86 -6.68 4.73
C TYR A 101 17.94 -8.21 4.72
N CYS A 102 17.08 -8.88 5.49
CA CYS A 102 16.33 -9.96 4.84
C CYS A 102 15.53 -9.22 3.78
N SER A 103 15.89 -9.35 2.51
CA SER A 103 15.09 -8.71 1.46
C SER A 103 13.67 -9.22 1.63
N ASP A 104 12.69 -8.32 1.82
CA ASP A 104 11.27 -8.68 1.97
C ASP A 104 10.83 -9.64 0.86
N THR A 105 11.50 -9.54 -0.30
CA THR A 105 11.43 -10.45 -1.45
C THR A 105 11.79 -11.90 -1.10
N VAL A 106 12.87 -12.16 -0.36
CA VAL A 106 13.29 -13.52 0.03
C VAL A 106 12.25 -14.14 0.96
N VAL A 107 11.77 -13.38 1.95
CA VAL A 107 10.70 -13.84 2.86
C VAL A 107 9.43 -14.18 2.07
N ALA A 108 9.05 -13.32 1.11
CA ALA A 108 7.90 -13.55 0.24
C ALA A 108 8.07 -14.81 -0.64
N LEU A 109 9.26 -15.01 -1.23
CA LEU A 109 9.56 -16.18 -2.06
C LEU A 109 9.52 -17.48 -1.26
N ILE A 110 10.09 -17.49 -0.05
CA ILE A 110 10.03 -18.65 0.84
C ILE A 110 8.57 -18.93 1.22
N GLY A 111 7.80 -17.90 1.58
CA GLY A 111 6.37 -18.03 1.86
C GLY A 111 5.60 -18.64 0.69
N ALA A 112 5.82 -18.13 -0.53
CA ALA A 112 5.20 -18.66 -1.74
C ALA A 112 5.60 -20.12 -2.00
N LEU A 113 6.89 -20.47 -1.87
CA LEU A 113 7.37 -21.85 -2.00
C LEU A 113 6.71 -22.78 -0.97
N LEU A 114 6.53 -22.34 0.27
CA LEU A 114 5.82 -23.11 1.29
C LEU A 114 4.36 -23.36 0.90
N PHE A 115 3.67 -22.37 0.33
CA PHE A 115 2.30 -22.58 -0.17
C PHE A 115 2.22 -23.59 -1.32
N PHE A 116 3.19 -23.59 -2.23
CA PHE A 116 3.24 -24.54 -3.36
C PHE A 116 3.72 -25.95 -2.98
N THR A 117 4.50 -26.10 -1.92
CA THR A 117 5.10 -27.40 -1.54
C THR A 117 4.36 -28.08 -0.39
N MET A 118 3.71 -27.30 0.47
CA MET A 118 3.02 -27.85 1.63
C MET A 118 1.71 -28.51 1.20
N PRO A 119 1.48 -29.78 1.56
CA PRO A 119 0.21 -30.43 1.28
C PRO A 119 -0.92 -29.73 2.04
N SER A 120 -2.13 -29.73 1.48
CA SER A 120 -3.31 -29.14 2.11
C SER A 120 -3.68 -29.87 3.41
N GLY A 121 -3.40 -31.17 3.48
CA GLY A 121 -3.80 -32.01 4.61
C GLY A 121 -5.31 -32.30 4.64
N SER A 122 -6.02 -31.99 3.55
CA SER A 122 -7.39 -32.44 3.32
C SER A 122 -7.42 -33.96 3.14
N LYS A 123 -8.43 -34.62 3.72
CA LYS A 123 -8.66 -36.06 3.50
C LYS A 123 -9.30 -36.34 2.13
N LEU A 124 -9.95 -35.34 1.54
CA LEU A 124 -10.73 -35.46 0.31
C LEU A 124 -9.88 -35.20 -0.94
N GLU A 125 -8.96 -34.24 -0.86
CA GLU A 125 -8.12 -33.84 -2.00
C GLU A 125 -6.65 -33.79 -1.61
N LYS A 126 -5.81 -34.51 -2.38
CA LYS A 126 -4.35 -34.51 -2.22
C LYS A 126 -3.73 -33.38 -3.04
N THR A 127 -4.08 -32.17 -2.69
CA THR A 127 -3.56 -30.93 -3.29
C THR A 127 -2.57 -30.26 -2.36
N THR A 128 -1.76 -29.35 -2.88
CA THR A 128 -0.96 -28.39 -2.11
C THR A 128 -1.87 -27.26 -1.60
N LEU A 129 -1.35 -26.39 -0.72
CA LEU A 129 -2.13 -25.24 -0.24
C LEU A 129 -2.41 -24.22 -1.35
N LEU A 130 -1.52 -24.12 -2.34
CA LEU A 130 -1.71 -23.33 -3.55
C LEU A 130 -1.40 -24.17 -4.79
N ASP A 131 -2.32 -24.19 -5.74
CA ASP A 131 -2.19 -24.84 -7.04
C ASP A 131 -1.90 -23.82 -8.15
N TRP A 132 -1.26 -24.28 -9.23
CA TRP A 132 -0.88 -23.43 -10.35
C TRP A 132 -2.07 -22.76 -11.05
N PRO A 133 -3.20 -23.45 -11.34
CA PRO A 133 -4.39 -22.82 -11.90
C PRO A 133 -4.92 -21.64 -11.06
N THR A 134 -4.83 -21.71 -9.73
CA THR A 134 -5.17 -20.59 -8.86
C THR A 134 -4.12 -19.47 -8.93
N ALA A 135 -2.83 -19.80 -8.97
CA ALA A 135 -1.75 -18.81 -9.04
C ALA A 135 -1.75 -17.99 -10.34
N VAL A 136 -2.20 -18.55 -11.46
CA VAL A 136 -2.33 -17.80 -12.74
C VAL A 136 -3.37 -16.67 -12.64
N LYS A 137 -4.33 -16.75 -11.71
CA LYS A 137 -5.34 -15.70 -11.47
C LYS A 137 -4.79 -14.48 -10.73
N ILE A 138 -3.56 -14.55 -10.21
CA ILE A 138 -2.87 -13.39 -9.62
C ILE A 138 -2.70 -12.32 -10.71
N PRO A 139 -2.89 -11.02 -10.41
CA PRO A 139 -2.80 -9.95 -11.41
C PRO A 139 -1.34 -9.66 -11.82
N TRP A 140 -0.73 -10.57 -12.61
CA TRP A 140 0.66 -10.49 -13.09
C TRP A 140 0.97 -9.20 -13.86
N GLY A 141 -0.04 -8.57 -14.47
CA GLY A 141 0.09 -7.28 -15.15
C GLY A 141 0.61 -6.15 -14.24
N VAL A 142 0.40 -6.23 -12.92
CA VAL A 142 0.95 -5.28 -11.95
C VAL A 142 2.48 -5.31 -11.92
N LEU A 143 3.10 -6.48 -12.07
CA LEU A 143 4.56 -6.60 -12.12
C LEU A 143 5.14 -5.98 -13.40
N ILE A 144 4.45 -6.18 -14.54
CA ILE A 144 4.82 -5.56 -15.81
C ILE A 144 4.70 -4.03 -15.71
N LEU A 145 3.65 -3.53 -15.05
CA LEU A 145 3.45 -2.09 -14.83
C LEU A 145 4.58 -1.48 -13.98
N PHE A 146 5.02 -2.15 -12.91
CA PHE A 146 6.16 -1.69 -12.12
C PHE A 146 7.47 -1.67 -12.94
N GLY A 147 7.73 -2.73 -13.71
CA GLY A 147 8.89 -2.77 -14.62
C GLY A 147 8.84 -1.66 -15.67
N GLY A 148 7.67 -1.41 -16.25
CA GLY A 148 7.42 -0.32 -17.18
C GLY A 148 7.62 1.07 -16.55
N GLY A 149 7.19 1.27 -15.30
CA GLY A 149 7.41 2.51 -14.56
C GLY A 149 8.89 2.80 -14.31
N LEU A 150 9.68 1.78 -13.91
CA LEU A 150 11.13 1.90 -13.75
C LEU A 150 11.83 2.18 -15.09
N ALA A 151 11.40 1.52 -16.17
CA ALA A 151 11.92 1.77 -17.52
C ALA A 151 11.61 3.21 -17.98
N LEU A 152 10.41 3.71 -17.71
CA LEU A 152 9.98 5.08 -18.06
C LEU A 152 10.75 6.13 -17.26
N ALA A 153 10.96 5.90 -15.95
CA ALA A 153 11.83 6.75 -15.12
C ALA A 153 13.24 6.83 -15.70
N LYS A 154 13.82 5.69 -16.09
CA LYS A 154 15.14 5.68 -16.73
C LYS A 154 15.13 6.38 -18.09
N GLY A 155 14.04 6.25 -18.85
CA GLY A 155 13.82 6.97 -20.10
C GLY A 155 13.78 8.49 -19.91
N PHE A 156 13.21 8.99 -18.81
CA PHE A 156 13.18 10.42 -18.49
C PHE A 156 14.59 10.97 -18.22
N ASP A 157 15.42 10.20 -17.51
CA ASP A 157 16.82 10.56 -17.26
C ASP A 157 17.61 10.59 -18.57
N LEU A 158 17.48 9.53 -19.40
CA LEU A 158 18.26 9.38 -20.64
C LEU A 158 17.84 10.37 -21.73
N SER A 159 16.56 10.73 -21.80
CA SER A 159 16.03 11.69 -22.78
C SER A 159 16.31 13.15 -22.43
N GLY A 160 16.77 13.44 -21.20
CA GLY A 160 16.89 14.81 -20.69
C GLY A 160 15.55 15.44 -20.31
N LEU A 161 14.43 14.71 -20.39
CA LEU A 161 13.11 15.22 -20.02
C LEU A 161 13.03 15.61 -18.54
N ALA A 162 13.74 14.88 -17.66
CA ALA A 162 13.84 15.23 -16.25
C ALA A 162 14.48 16.61 -16.03
N LEU A 163 15.51 16.95 -16.80
CA LEU A 163 16.16 18.26 -16.76
C LEU A 163 15.24 19.36 -17.28
N TRP A 164 14.56 19.11 -18.40
CA TRP A 164 13.58 20.04 -18.97
C TRP A 164 12.42 20.33 -17.99
N PHE A 165 11.88 19.30 -17.33
CA PHE A 165 10.88 19.48 -16.27
C PHE A 165 11.43 20.36 -15.14
N GLY A 166 12.68 20.12 -14.72
CA GLY A 166 13.32 20.96 -13.73
C GLY A 166 13.43 22.42 -14.12
N GLU A 167 13.69 22.72 -15.40
CA GLU A 167 13.72 24.09 -15.92
C GLU A 167 12.33 24.74 -15.91
N VAL A 168 11.29 24.03 -16.35
CA VAL A 168 9.90 24.53 -16.31
C VAL A 168 9.47 24.79 -14.86
N LEU A 169 9.84 23.89 -13.95
CA LEU A 169 9.44 23.95 -12.55
C LEU A 169 10.28 24.92 -11.72
N LYS A 170 11.44 25.41 -12.22
CA LYS A 170 12.15 26.55 -11.59
C LYS A 170 11.27 27.78 -11.46
N ALA A 171 10.29 27.98 -12.35
CA ALA A 171 9.30 29.06 -12.21
C ALA A 171 8.46 28.94 -10.93
N LEU A 172 8.30 27.72 -10.40
CA LEU A 172 7.61 27.43 -9.14
C LEU A 172 8.57 27.46 -7.93
N GLY A 173 9.89 27.64 -8.12
CA GLY A 173 10.89 27.57 -7.05
C GLY A 173 10.73 28.62 -5.95
N ASN A 174 9.99 29.69 -6.20
CA ASN A 174 9.64 30.70 -5.20
C ASN A 174 8.44 30.30 -4.32
N LEU A 175 7.72 29.22 -4.67
CA LEU A 175 6.60 28.74 -3.87
C LEU A 175 7.08 27.89 -2.69
N PRO A 176 6.39 27.92 -1.55
CA PRO A 176 6.67 27.00 -0.46
C PRO A 176 6.54 25.54 -0.92
N HIS A 177 7.51 24.69 -0.57
CA HIS A 177 7.53 23.26 -0.92
C HIS A 177 6.24 22.54 -0.50
N VAL A 178 5.68 22.94 0.65
CA VAL A 178 4.39 22.46 1.17
C VAL A 178 3.25 22.69 0.17
N LEU A 179 3.21 23.86 -0.49
CA LEU A 179 2.17 24.20 -1.45
C LEU A 179 2.32 23.38 -2.74
N ILE A 180 3.56 23.16 -3.20
CA ILE A 180 3.84 22.32 -4.36
C ILE A 180 3.35 20.89 -4.07
N LEU A 181 3.73 20.34 -2.90
CA LEU A 181 3.28 19.02 -2.49
C LEU A 181 1.76 18.94 -2.37
N PHE A 182 1.10 19.95 -1.79
CA PHE A 182 -0.35 19.99 -1.69
C PHE A 182 -1.05 19.90 -3.05
N VAL A 183 -0.61 20.68 -4.04
CA VAL A 183 -1.16 20.64 -5.41
C VAL A 183 -0.91 19.30 -6.06
N VAL A 184 0.29 18.74 -5.92
CA VAL A 184 0.62 17.39 -6.41
C VAL A 184 -0.33 16.35 -5.82
N LEU A 185 -0.56 16.37 -4.51
CA LEU A 185 -1.44 15.39 -3.85
C LEU A 185 -2.88 15.54 -4.33
N ILE A 186 -3.39 16.76 -4.55
CA ILE A 186 -4.72 16.96 -5.15
C ILE A 186 -4.80 16.30 -6.53
N VAL A 187 -3.82 16.53 -7.39
CA VAL A 187 -3.79 15.95 -8.74
C VAL A 187 -3.78 14.43 -8.66
N VAL A 188 -2.96 13.85 -7.79
CA VAL A 188 -2.87 12.39 -7.60
C VAL A 188 -4.21 11.81 -7.13
N VAL A 189 -4.85 12.43 -6.14
CA VAL A 189 -6.15 11.98 -5.60
C VAL A 189 -7.25 12.04 -6.66
N VAL A 190 -7.35 13.16 -7.39
CA VAL A 190 -8.36 13.31 -8.45
C VAL A 190 -8.15 12.27 -9.55
N LEU A 191 -6.90 11.94 -9.88
CA LEU A 191 -6.60 10.88 -10.84
C LEU A 191 -6.96 9.49 -10.27
N SER A 192 -6.75 9.22 -8.98
CA SER A 192 -7.14 7.93 -8.37
C SER A 192 -8.64 7.72 -8.23
N GLU A 193 -9.46 8.77 -8.32
CA GLU A 193 -10.93 8.62 -8.35
C GLU A 193 -11.45 7.95 -9.63
N VAL A 194 -10.72 8.10 -10.73
CA VAL A 194 -11.14 7.65 -12.07
C VAL A 194 -10.22 6.59 -12.68
N ALA A 195 -9.06 6.34 -12.06
CA ALA A 195 -8.07 5.37 -12.50
C ALA A 195 -7.63 4.46 -11.35
N SER A 196 -7.10 3.28 -11.68
CA SER A 196 -6.57 2.35 -10.68
C SER A 196 -5.45 3.01 -9.86
N ASN A 197 -5.50 2.87 -8.53
CA ASN A 197 -4.49 3.37 -7.59
C ASN A 197 -3.06 3.01 -8.01
N ILE A 198 -2.85 1.77 -8.47
CA ILE A 198 -1.54 1.29 -8.91
C ILE A 198 -1.10 2.02 -10.19
N ALA A 199 -2.02 2.22 -11.14
CA ALA A 199 -1.75 2.94 -12.38
C ALA A 199 -1.41 4.40 -12.10
N THR A 200 -2.20 5.08 -11.26
CA THR A 200 -1.96 6.47 -10.84
C THR A 200 -0.61 6.60 -10.15
N ALA A 201 -0.28 5.76 -9.16
CA ALA A 201 1.01 5.79 -8.49
C ALA A 201 2.17 5.55 -9.47
N SER A 202 2.07 4.54 -10.34
CA SER A 202 3.13 4.16 -11.29
C SER A 202 3.38 5.24 -12.34
N MET A 203 2.32 5.94 -12.79
CA MET A 203 2.41 7.05 -13.72
C MET A 203 3.07 8.28 -13.08
N MET A 204 2.79 8.54 -11.80
CA MET A 204 3.30 9.72 -11.09
C MET A 204 4.73 9.54 -10.59
N MET A 205 5.17 8.32 -10.29
CA MET A 205 6.52 8.06 -9.73
C MET A 205 7.66 8.68 -10.55
N PRO A 206 7.76 8.48 -11.88
CA PRO A 206 8.83 9.08 -12.69
C PRO A 206 8.81 10.61 -12.69
N VAL A 207 7.62 11.21 -12.75
CA VAL A 207 7.43 12.67 -12.75
C VAL A 207 7.87 13.26 -11.42
N LEU A 208 7.48 12.63 -10.31
CA LEU A 208 7.80 13.09 -8.96
C LEU A 208 9.25 12.88 -8.58
N ALA A 209 9.89 11.83 -9.09
CA ALA A 209 11.33 11.63 -8.92
C ALA A 209 12.12 12.76 -9.60
N ALA A 210 11.76 13.11 -10.83
CA ALA A 210 12.36 14.24 -11.55
C ALA A 210 12.09 15.59 -10.84
N LEU A 211 10.86 15.81 -10.36
CA LEU A 211 10.50 17.00 -9.58
C LEU A 211 11.32 17.12 -8.29
N ALA A 212 11.49 16.02 -7.55
CA ALA A 212 12.29 16.02 -6.32
C ALA A 212 13.74 16.43 -6.59
N GLY A 213 14.36 15.87 -7.64
CA GLY A 213 15.71 16.26 -8.06
C GLY A 213 15.81 17.74 -8.44
N SER A 214 14.77 18.29 -9.06
CA SER A 214 14.71 19.69 -9.49
C SER A 214 14.53 20.67 -8.34
N LEU A 215 13.76 20.28 -7.31
CA LEU A 215 13.56 21.07 -6.09
C LEU A 215 14.73 20.93 -5.09
N GLY A 216 15.66 19.98 -5.32
CA GLY A 216 16.68 19.62 -4.33
C GLY A 216 16.09 18.93 -3.09
N ALA A 217 14.87 18.42 -3.19
CA ALA A 217 14.18 17.70 -2.12
C ALA A 217 14.51 16.20 -2.17
N HIS A 218 14.43 15.53 -1.03
CA HIS A 218 14.67 14.10 -0.99
C HIS A 218 13.51 13.32 -1.67
N PRO A 219 13.76 12.51 -2.72
CA PRO A 219 12.69 11.89 -3.53
C PRO A 219 11.71 11.04 -2.73
N PHE A 220 12.19 10.35 -1.70
CA PHE A 220 11.36 9.49 -0.85
C PHE A 220 10.13 10.19 -0.26
N GLY A 221 10.25 11.46 0.13
CA GLY A 221 9.12 12.21 0.71
C GLY A 221 7.99 12.40 -0.29
N LEU A 222 8.30 12.89 -1.49
CA LEU A 222 7.32 13.11 -2.57
C LEU A 222 6.73 11.77 -3.04
N LEU A 223 7.58 10.79 -3.31
CA LEU A 223 7.15 9.49 -3.84
C LEU A 223 6.26 8.71 -2.86
N MET A 224 6.63 8.68 -1.57
CA MET A 224 5.80 8.07 -0.54
C MET A 224 4.45 8.79 -0.42
N SER A 225 4.47 10.12 -0.37
CA SER A 225 3.24 10.91 -0.20
C SER A 225 2.28 10.67 -1.36
N ALA A 226 2.78 10.67 -2.60
CA ALA A 226 1.96 10.38 -3.76
C ALA A 226 1.46 8.92 -3.81
N THR A 227 2.27 7.96 -3.34
CA THR A 227 1.84 6.55 -3.25
C THR A 227 0.69 6.38 -2.25
N LEU A 228 0.76 7.07 -1.11
CA LEU A 228 -0.34 7.09 -0.13
C LEU A 228 -1.56 7.82 -0.68
N ALA A 229 -1.36 8.99 -1.30
CA ALA A 229 -2.46 9.77 -1.88
C ALA A 229 -3.17 9.06 -3.03
N ALA A 230 -2.46 8.29 -3.85
CA ALA A 230 -3.08 7.47 -4.89
C ALA A 230 -3.99 6.37 -4.30
N SER A 231 -3.96 6.13 -2.99
CA SER A 231 -4.87 5.23 -2.29
C SER A 231 -6.09 5.94 -1.69
N PHE A 232 -6.18 7.28 -1.77
CA PHE A 232 -7.34 8.07 -1.35
C PHE A 232 -8.33 8.17 -2.53
N GLY A 233 -9.04 7.07 -2.77
CA GLY A 233 -10.12 7.00 -3.76
C GLY A 233 -11.46 6.83 -3.05
N PHE A 234 -11.89 7.86 -2.31
CA PHE A 234 -13.08 7.77 -1.44
C PHE A 234 -14.36 8.32 -2.10
N GLY A 235 -14.23 9.19 -3.09
CA GLY A 235 -15.34 9.97 -3.68
C GLY A 235 -16.28 9.18 -4.59
N LEU A 236 -15.76 8.28 -5.42
CA LEU A 236 -16.53 7.63 -6.48
C LEU A 236 -16.67 6.11 -6.30
N PRO A 237 -17.81 5.52 -6.71
CA PRO A 237 -18.01 4.06 -6.66
C PRO A 237 -17.00 3.29 -7.50
N ILE A 238 -16.57 3.87 -8.62
CA ILE A 238 -15.65 3.24 -9.57
C ILE A 238 -14.18 3.31 -9.14
N ALA A 239 -13.85 4.16 -8.16
CA ALA A 239 -12.47 4.37 -7.72
C ALA A 239 -11.82 3.07 -7.25
N THR A 240 -12.55 2.26 -6.47
CA THR A 240 -12.05 0.97 -5.96
C THR A 240 -13.13 -0.10 -5.86
N ALA A 241 -12.71 -1.38 -5.87
CA ALA A 241 -13.62 -2.51 -5.72
C ALA A 241 -14.43 -2.49 -4.40
N PRO A 242 -13.84 -2.15 -3.22
CA PRO A 242 -14.62 -1.97 -1.99
C PRO A 242 -15.75 -0.94 -2.12
N ASN A 243 -15.50 0.21 -2.75
CA ASN A 243 -16.53 1.23 -2.98
C ASN A 243 -17.66 0.67 -3.85
N SER A 244 -17.32 -0.03 -4.93
CA SER A 244 -18.28 -0.67 -5.83
C SER A 244 -19.14 -1.72 -5.11
N ILE A 245 -18.56 -2.54 -4.22
CA ILE A 245 -19.28 -3.57 -3.45
C ILE A 245 -20.33 -2.93 -2.54
N VAL A 246 -19.96 -1.88 -1.80
CA VAL A 246 -20.91 -1.19 -0.90
C VAL A 246 -21.98 -0.44 -1.69
N TYR A 247 -21.60 0.21 -2.80
CA TYR A 247 -22.54 0.90 -3.69
C TYR A 247 -23.56 -0.07 -4.31
N ALA A 248 -23.15 -1.29 -4.66
CA ALA A 248 -24.02 -2.32 -5.23
C ALA A 248 -25.13 -2.80 -4.27
N THR A 249 -25.05 -2.48 -2.97
CA THR A 249 -26.14 -2.79 -2.02
C THR A 249 -27.41 -1.98 -2.27
N GLY A 250 -27.35 -0.88 -3.04
CA GLY A 250 -28.48 0.00 -3.32
C GLY A 250 -28.90 0.90 -2.15
N HIS A 251 -28.20 0.86 -1.01
CA HIS A 251 -28.53 1.62 0.19
C HIS A 251 -27.85 3.00 0.28
N MET A 252 -27.06 3.38 -0.73
CA MET A 252 -26.30 4.64 -0.75
C MET A 252 -26.32 5.25 -2.15
N SER A 253 -26.55 6.56 -2.25
CA SER A 253 -26.47 7.26 -3.54
C SER A 253 -25.04 7.67 -3.88
N THR A 254 -24.75 7.87 -5.17
CA THR A 254 -23.45 8.41 -5.62
C THR A 254 -23.16 9.76 -4.98
N ARG A 255 -24.21 10.55 -4.70
CA ARG A 255 -24.07 11.87 -4.07
C ARG A 255 -23.63 11.77 -2.62
N ASP A 256 -24.11 10.76 -1.88
CA ASP A 256 -23.73 10.54 -0.49
C ASP A 256 -22.27 10.11 -0.40
N MET A 257 -21.86 9.17 -1.26
CA MET A 257 -20.47 8.74 -1.37
C MET A 257 -19.56 9.91 -1.76
N ALA A 258 -19.89 10.68 -2.81
CA ALA A 258 -19.07 11.81 -3.26
C ALA A 258 -18.92 12.89 -2.18
N ARG A 259 -19.99 13.24 -1.46
CA ARG A 259 -19.93 14.27 -0.41
C ARG A 259 -19.02 13.88 0.74
N ALA A 260 -19.13 12.65 1.22
CA ALA A 260 -18.28 12.16 2.29
C ALA A 260 -16.86 11.88 1.81
N GLY A 261 -16.73 11.25 0.65
CA GLY A 261 -15.46 10.85 0.06
C GLY A 261 -14.55 12.03 -0.26
N PHE A 262 -15.01 13.02 -1.03
CA PHE A 262 -14.18 14.19 -1.34
C PHE A 262 -13.81 15.01 -0.10
N LEU A 263 -14.66 15.01 0.92
CA LEU A 263 -14.32 15.63 2.20
C LEU A 263 -13.21 14.83 2.92
N LEU A 264 -13.30 13.50 2.91
CA LEU A 264 -12.26 12.62 3.44
C LEU A 264 -10.95 12.75 2.66
N ASP A 265 -10.99 12.87 1.35
CA ASP A 265 -9.80 13.05 0.52
C ASP A 265 -9.03 14.32 0.92
N ILE A 266 -9.74 15.45 1.07
CA ILE A 266 -9.12 16.71 1.52
C ILE A 266 -8.54 16.55 2.93
N LEU A 267 -9.28 15.95 3.85
CA LEU A 267 -8.80 15.70 5.22
C LEU A 267 -7.59 14.76 5.23
N ALA A 268 -7.57 13.74 4.39
CA ALA A 268 -6.47 12.80 4.24
C ALA A 268 -5.22 13.47 3.67
N ILE A 269 -5.36 14.36 2.67
CA ILE A 269 -4.27 15.16 2.14
C ILE A 269 -3.68 16.07 3.24
N LEU A 270 -4.54 16.79 3.98
CA LEU A 270 -4.08 17.68 5.06
C LEU A 270 -3.37 16.90 6.17
N LEU A 271 -3.93 15.76 6.57
CA LEU A 271 -3.31 14.86 7.54
C LEU A 271 -1.95 14.36 7.03
N LEU A 272 -1.89 13.95 5.76
CA LEU A 272 -0.66 13.47 5.14
C LEU A 272 0.41 14.55 5.14
N LEU A 273 0.08 15.80 4.81
CA LEU A 273 1.03 16.92 4.91
C LEU A 273 1.56 17.10 6.33
N VAL A 274 0.70 17.04 7.35
CA VAL A 274 1.13 17.12 8.76
C VAL A 274 2.08 15.99 9.11
N PHE A 275 1.81 14.77 8.67
CA PHE A 275 2.68 13.62 8.92
C PHE A 275 4.00 13.72 8.16
N VAL A 276 3.97 14.16 6.90
CA VAL A 276 5.16 14.28 6.05
C VAL A 276 6.11 15.36 6.57
N TYR A 277 5.59 16.51 7.01
CA TYR A 277 6.43 17.59 7.55
C TYR A 277 6.73 17.46 9.04
N GLY A 278 5.87 16.79 9.80
CA GLY A 278 6.02 16.59 11.25
C GLY A 278 6.76 15.30 11.61
N LEU A 279 6.24 14.15 11.16
CA LEU A 279 6.72 12.83 11.57
C LEU A 279 7.90 12.34 10.73
N LEU A 280 7.90 12.57 9.41
CA LEU A 280 8.95 12.08 8.51
C LEU A 280 10.37 12.57 8.89
N PRO A 281 10.57 13.86 9.22
CA PRO A 281 11.90 14.36 9.60
C PRO A 281 12.36 13.80 10.95
N ILE A 282 11.44 13.52 11.87
CA ILE A 282 11.74 12.96 13.18
C ILE A 282 12.16 11.49 13.06
N VAL A 283 11.42 10.71 12.26
CA VAL A 283 11.64 9.27 12.14
C VAL A 283 12.84 8.93 11.24
N TRP A 284 12.99 9.65 10.14
CA TRP A 284 13.99 9.32 9.11
C TRP A 284 15.03 10.41 8.84
N GLY A 285 14.95 11.57 9.49
CA GLY A 285 15.89 12.69 9.23
C GLY A 285 15.73 13.31 7.84
N ILE A 286 14.66 12.95 7.11
CA ILE A 286 14.41 13.38 5.75
C ILE A 286 13.62 14.69 5.79
N LYS A 287 14.19 15.74 5.18
CA LYS A 287 13.48 16.99 4.92
C LYS A 287 12.84 16.93 3.54
N VAL A 288 11.55 17.25 3.51
CA VAL A 288 10.70 17.29 2.31
C VAL A 288 10.51 18.73 1.88
#